data_AF-A0A5N6PEC1-F1
#
_entry.id   AF-A0A5N6PEC1-F1
#
_cell.length_a   1.000
_cell.length_b   1.000
_cell.length_c   1.000
_cell.angle_alpha   90.00
_cell.angle_beta   90.00
_cell.angle_gamma   90.00
#
_symmetry.space_group_name_H-M   'P 1'
#
loop_
_entity.id
_entity.type
_entity.pdbx_description
1 polymer ?
#
loop_
_entity_poly.entity_id
_entity_poly.type
_entity_poly.pdbx_seq_one_letter_code
_entity_poly.pdbx_strand_id
1 'polypeptide(L)'
;MPQHFVNIRLEGDYPIPTLSAVWKRYRNDAADMSSSDEMEIAGDDVGQPHVDDLDVEHDELMDHPWLAFPQRTSARKRRDRLLKKEMGNQKAIDYDLLAELGQQERMTAIIGEDTPWSRLFEMTYAPQYRLITVEFLSTFRYRPQAPDFQPQPGQAQPAEVSFRLCGAPYHLSLAEFGSVLGLYTEQETQMPIYTTAIHTADDAVVSAWWPRIGVDAFDRSARVTRIRDPLIRYLHRCIASSVTGRGMSQEWCTSHDLFFLYCILSGRPCNLARCLAEYFSTYYHRQERGLIFGGVYVTRIARFNGLIDMEPAGMEAFHPVRLDRRTVLGMRIAQTFPRSSKTLKMTSLGTSKGVLEIAKFAVYVTVPIGLMYFFANNTKNLHKFMGARQYVVYPPEGPRPQSPEELREMAREIARKRGTHS
;
A
#
# COMPACT_ATOMS: atom_id res chain seq x y z
N MET A 1 -3.41 -38.46 5.66
CA MET A 1 -2.04 -37.91 5.63
C MET A 1 -1.79 -37.25 6.98
N PRO A 2 -0.74 -37.62 7.73
CA PRO A 2 -0.46 -37.00 9.03
C PRO A 2 0.31 -35.68 8.88
N GLN A 3 -0.20 -34.63 9.52
CA GLN A 3 0.41 -33.29 9.60
C GLN A 3 1.65 -33.31 10.50
N HIS A 4 2.76 -32.73 10.03
CA HIS A 4 3.97 -32.54 10.82
C HIS A 4 4.01 -31.10 11.35
N PHE A 5 4.02 -30.94 12.68
CA PHE A 5 4.31 -29.68 13.36
C PHE A 5 5.76 -29.68 13.83
N VAL A 6 6.43 -28.54 13.72
CA VAL A 6 7.79 -28.30 14.24
C VAL A 6 7.68 -27.40 15.47
N ASN A 7 8.13 -27.90 16.63
CA ASN A 7 8.27 -27.10 17.86
C ASN A 7 9.68 -26.50 17.92
N ILE A 8 9.77 -25.18 18.05
CA ILE A 8 11.03 -24.46 18.29
C ILE A 8 11.13 -24.14 19.78
N ARG A 9 12.25 -24.51 20.40
CA ARG A 9 12.60 -24.18 21.78
C ARG A 9 13.53 -22.97 21.77
N LEU A 10 13.12 -21.86 22.37
CA LEU A 10 13.96 -20.69 22.56
C LEU A 10 14.77 -20.86 23.86
N GLU A 11 16.09 -20.92 23.76
CA GLU A 11 17.00 -20.88 24.90
C GLU A 11 17.63 -19.47 24.99
N GLY A 12 17.39 -18.78 26.10
CA GLY A 12 17.90 -17.44 26.39
C GLY A 12 17.03 -16.71 27.41
N ASP A 13 17.64 -16.19 28.48
CA ASP A 13 16.96 -15.39 29.49
C ASP A 13 16.59 -14.01 28.93
N TYR A 14 15.41 -13.92 28.33
CA TYR A 14 14.78 -12.66 27.99
C TYR A 14 13.89 -12.20 29.16
N PRO A 15 13.97 -10.94 29.60
CA PRO A 15 13.02 -10.41 30.58
C PRO A 15 11.60 -10.49 30.02
N ILE A 16 10.75 -11.25 30.71
CA ILE A 16 9.34 -11.46 30.42
C ILE A 16 8.60 -10.12 30.56
N PRO A 17 7.94 -9.59 29.51
CA PRO A 17 6.98 -8.50 29.68
C PRO A 17 5.79 -9.02 30.48
N THR A 18 5.43 -8.30 31.53
CA THR A 18 4.30 -8.62 32.42
C THR A 18 3.00 -8.86 31.64
N LEU A 19 2.43 -10.05 31.87
CA LEU A 19 1.15 -10.50 31.35
C LEU A 19 0.01 -9.60 31.84
N SER A 20 -0.49 -8.69 31.02
CA SER A 20 -1.90 -8.30 31.09
C SER A 20 -2.48 -7.85 29.73
N ALA A 21 -3.72 -8.26 29.50
CA ALA A 21 -4.68 -7.86 28.45
C ALA A 21 -4.59 -8.43 27.01
N VAL A 22 -3.44 -8.79 26.42
CA VAL A 22 -3.42 -9.13 24.97
C VAL A 22 -3.77 -10.59 24.63
N TRP A 23 -3.61 -11.53 25.56
CA TRP A 23 -3.72 -12.98 25.25
C TRP A 23 -5.13 -13.59 25.32
N LYS A 24 -6.16 -12.86 25.78
CA LYS A 24 -7.54 -13.38 25.88
C LYS A 24 -8.39 -13.22 24.62
N ARG A 25 -7.92 -12.55 23.56
CA ARG A 25 -8.75 -12.27 22.37
C ARG A 25 -8.63 -13.29 21.23
N TYR A 26 -7.62 -14.17 21.24
CA TYR A 26 -7.37 -15.10 20.12
C TYR A 26 -7.87 -16.54 20.33
N ARG A 27 -8.42 -16.90 21.49
CA ARG A 27 -8.85 -18.28 21.78
C ARG A 27 -10.35 -18.54 21.57
N ASN A 28 -11.20 -17.50 21.46
CA ASN A 28 -12.65 -17.70 21.40
C ASN A 28 -13.26 -17.68 19.99
N ASP A 29 -12.55 -17.24 18.95
CA ASP A 29 -13.11 -17.16 17.59
C ASP A 29 -12.76 -18.38 16.70
N ALA A 30 -11.95 -19.32 17.19
CA ALA A 30 -11.56 -20.52 16.44
C ALA A 30 -12.44 -21.75 16.74
N ALA A 31 -13.51 -21.61 17.52
CA ALA A 31 -14.33 -22.71 17.99
C ALA A 31 -15.79 -22.67 17.53
N ASP A 32 -16.16 -21.80 16.57
CA ASP A 32 -17.47 -21.93 15.94
C ASP A 32 -17.43 -21.59 14.45
N MET A 33 -17.95 -22.55 13.67
CA MET A 33 -18.18 -22.53 12.22
C MET A 33 -17.02 -22.95 11.30
N SER A 34 -16.77 -24.26 11.36
CA SER A 34 -16.54 -25.10 10.19
C SER A 34 -17.68 -24.96 9.16
N SER A 35 -17.37 -24.60 7.91
CA SER A 35 -17.88 -25.25 6.68
C SER A 35 -17.40 -24.54 5.40
N SER A 36 -16.94 -25.35 4.44
CA SER A 36 -16.84 -25.12 2.99
C SER A 36 -15.54 -24.51 2.41
N ASP A 37 -14.64 -25.43 2.03
CA ASP A 37 -13.87 -25.53 0.78
C ASP A 37 -13.43 -24.27 0.02
N GLU A 38 -12.12 -23.99 0.07
CA GLU A 38 -11.41 -23.15 -0.92
C GLU A 38 -10.46 -24.01 -1.77
N MET A 39 -10.66 -23.90 -3.10
CA MET A 39 -9.88 -24.53 -4.15
C MET A 39 -8.74 -23.59 -4.57
N GLU A 40 -7.49 -24.02 -4.39
CA GLU A 40 -6.29 -23.32 -4.89
C GLU A 40 -6.22 -23.39 -6.42
N ILE A 41 -6.11 -22.24 -7.08
CA ILE A 41 -5.65 -22.14 -8.48
C ILE A 41 -4.28 -21.46 -8.47
N ALA A 42 -3.26 -22.25 -8.78
CA ALA A 42 -1.90 -21.79 -9.04
C ALA A 42 -1.86 -20.93 -10.31
N GLY A 43 -1.25 -19.74 -10.23
CA GLY A 43 -0.97 -18.88 -11.38
C GLY A 43 0.32 -19.32 -12.07
N ASP A 44 0.25 -19.51 -13.38
CA ASP A 44 1.38 -19.89 -14.22
C ASP A 44 2.42 -18.76 -14.36
N ASP A 45 3.66 -19.21 -14.23
CA ASP A 45 4.92 -18.60 -14.57
C ASP A 45 4.99 -18.26 -16.07
N VAL A 46 5.21 -16.98 -16.39
CA VAL A 46 5.58 -16.53 -17.74
C VAL A 46 6.79 -15.61 -17.60
N GLY A 47 7.97 -16.21 -17.71
CA GLY A 47 9.18 -15.63 -18.30
C GLY A 47 9.70 -14.35 -17.65
N GLN A 48 10.50 -14.51 -16.58
CA GLN A 48 11.43 -13.48 -16.13
C GLN A 48 12.44 -13.14 -17.26
N PRO A 49 12.67 -11.87 -17.59
CA PRO A 49 13.96 -11.46 -18.12
C PRO A 49 15.02 -11.67 -17.02
N HIS A 50 16.19 -12.14 -17.42
CA HIS A 50 17.36 -12.36 -16.57
C HIS A 50 17.61 -11.15 -15.66
N VAL A 51 17.51 -11.36 -14.35
CA VAL A 51 17.75 -10.36 -13.32
C VAL A 51 19.25 -10.38 -13.03
N ASP A 52 20.05 -9.67 -13.83
CA ASP A 52 21.45 -9.38 -13.49
C ASP A 52 21.98 -8.03 -14.04
N ASP A 53 21.10 -7.12 -14.50
CA ASP A 53 21.50 -5.80 -15.03
C ASP A 53 20.68 -4.60 -14.46
N LEU A 54 20.23 -4.65 -13.19
CA LEU A 54 19.48 -3.54 -12.56
C LEU A 54 20.10 -3.00 -11.25
N ASP A 55 21.43 -3.08 -11.11
CA ASP A 55 22.18 -2.36 -10.05
C ASP A 55 22.59 -0.95 -10.51
N VAL A 56 21.70 -0.24 -11.22
CA VAL A 56 22.00 1.07 -11.80
C VAL A 56 21.08 2.12 -11.15
N GLU A 57 21.67 3.24 -10.70
CA GLU A 57 21.07 4.48 -10.12
C GLU A 57 20.83 4.61 -8.60
N HIS A 58 21.02 3.57 -7.77
CA HIS A 58 20.80 3.75 -6.31
C HIS A 58 21.93 4.52 -5.60
N ASP A 59 23.15 4.49 -6.14
CA ASP A 59 24.33 5.05 -5.50
C ASP A 59 24.48 6.57 -5.68
N GLU A 60 24.00 7.18 -6.78
CA GLU A 60 24.24 8.61 -7.04
C GLU A 60 23.57 9.54 -6.02
N LEU A 61 22.41 9.15 -5.48
CA LEU A 61 21.71 9.94 -4.46
C LEU A 61 22.33 9.82 -3.07
N MET A 62 23.05 8.72 -2.78
CA MET A 62 23.58 8.43 -1.44
C MET A 62 24.57 9.49 -0.97
N ASP A 63 25.33 10.07 -1.90
CA ASP A 63 26.38 11.04 -1.65
C ASP A 63 25.89 12.50 -1.66
N HIS A 64 24.61 12.74 -1.97
CA HIS A 64 24.07 14.09 -2.04
C HIS A 64 24.12 14.78 -0.65
N PRO A 65 24.61 16.04 -0.55
CA PRO A 65 24.75 16.75 0.74
C PRO A 65 23.46 16.83 1.58
N TRP A 66 22.31 16.92 0.92
CA TRP A 66 21.00 16.94 1.59
C TRP A 66 20.62 15.59 2.24
N LEU A 67 21.16 14.49 1.72
CA LEU A 67 20.96 13.14 2.25
C LEU A 67 22.11 12.68 3.17
N ALA A 68 23.12 13.53 3.39
CA ALA A 68 24.26 13.26 4.27
C ALA A 68 23.90 13.36 5.77
N PHE A 69 23.01 12.50 6.26
CA PHE A 69 22.63 12.47 7.68
C PHE A 69 23.75 11.85 8.55
N PRO A 70 23.96 12.35 9.80
CA PRO A 70 24.93 11.78 10.71
C PRO A 70 24.68 10.30 11.00
N GLN A 71 25.76 9.55 11.26
CA GLN A 71 25.68 8.13 11.60
C GLN A 71 24.80 7.91 12.83
N ARG A 72 24.11 6.77 12.87
CA ARG A 72 23.22 6.33 13.97
C ARG A 72 21.96 7.19 14.21
N THR A 73 21.66 8.16 13.34
CA THR A 73 20.40 8.92 13.42
C THR A 73 19.22 8.12 12.85
N SER A 74 18.00 8.41 13.32
CA SER A 74 16.78 7.82 12.74
C SER A 74 16.56 8.28 11.29
N ALA A 75 17.00 9.49 10.93
CA ALA A 75 16.95 10.01 9.57
C ALA A 75 17.85 9.21 8.61
N ARG A 76 19.09 8.87 9.01
CA ARG A 76 20.00 7.99 8.24
C ARG A 76 19.31 6.64 7.95
N LYS A 77 18.76 5.99 8.98
CA LYS A 77 18.06 4.70 8.84
C LYS A 77 16.83 4.79 7.92
N ARG A 78 16.02 5.85 8.07
CA ARG A 78 14.86 6.10 7.20
C ARG A 78 15.27 6.28 5.75
N ARG A 79 16.29 7.10 5.49
CA ARG A 79 16.80 7.35 4.15
C ARG A 79 17.31 6.06 3.50
N ASP A 80 18.13 5.26 4.19
CA ASP A 80 18.66 4.00 3.62
C ASP A 80 17.53 3.05 3.21
N ARG A 81 16.42 3.05 3.96
CA ARG A 81 15.24 2.26 3.62
C ARG A 81 14.43 2.85 2.47
N LEU A 82 14.30 4.16 2.41
CA LEU A 82 13.58 4.87 1.35
C LEU A 82 14.32 4.77 0.01
N LEU A 83 15.65 4.81 0.01
CA LEU A 83 16.42 4.70 -1.22
C LEU A 83 16.26 3.34 -1.89
N LYS A 84 15.95 2.28 -1.15
CA LYS A 84 15.62 0.96 -1.72
C LYS A 84 14.23 0.87 -2.36
N LYS A 85 13.42 1.93 -2.27
CA LYS A 85 12.04 1.95 -2.77
C LYS A 85 11.96 2.72 -4.08
N GLU A 86 11.19 2.24 -5.03
CA GLU A 86 10.88 2.98 -6.25
C GLU A 86 9.89 4.13 -5.99
N MET A 87 9.95 5.17 -6.83
CA MET A 87 8.93 6.22 -6.87
C MET A 87 7.67 5.68 -7.55
N GLY A 88 6.52 5.87 -6.92
CA GLY A 88 5.23 5.62 -7.54
C GLY A 88 4.77 6.82 -8.35
N ASN A 89 4.10 6.57 -9.48
CA ASN A 89 3.48 7.64 -10.26
C ASN A 89 2.14 8.04 -9.64
N GLN A 90 2.07 9.28 -9.16
CA GLN A 90 0.82 9.89 -8.70
C GLN A 90 -0.22 9.85 -9.83
N LYS A 91 -1.47 9.45 -9.51
CA LYS A 91 -2.55 9.55 -10.49
C LYS A 91 -3.27 10.88 -10.37
N ALA A 92 -3.48 11.51 -11.52
CA ALA A 92 -4.22 12.75 -11.65
C ALA A 92 -5.59 12.51 -12.28
N ILE A 93 -6.53 13.41 -12.00
CA ILE A 93 -7.82 13.44 -12.70
C ILE A 93 -7.56 13.72 -14.20
N ASP A 94 -8.42 13.23 -15.07
CA ASP A 94 -8.37 13.50 -16.49
C ASP A 94 -9.68 14.20 -16.84
N TYR A 95 -9.69 15.53 -16.73
CA TYR A 95 -10.90 16.31 -16.98
C TYR A 95 -11.33 16.25 -18.44
N ASP A 96 -10.38 16.11 -19.38
CA ASP A 96 -10.67 15.94 -20.81
C ASP A 96 -11.44 14.62 -21.03
N LEU A 97 -10.95 13.52 -20.44
CA LEU A 97 -11.66 12.24 -20.47
C LEU A 97 -13.04 12.32 -19.79
N LEU A 98 -13.15 13.00 -18.64
CA LEU A 98 -14.44 13.17 -17.98
C LEU A 98 -15.40 14.04 -18.80
N ALA A 99 -14.90 14.99 -19.60
CA ALA A 99 -15.68 15.80 -20.52
C ALA A 99 -16.27 14.92 -21.64
N GLU A 100 -15.43 14.09 -22.26
CA GLU A 100 -15.85 13.12 -23.29
C GLU A 100 -16.92 12.15 -22.78
N LEU A 101 -16.87 11.83 -21.48
CA LEU A 101 -17.82 10.94 -20.80
C LEU A 101 -19.06 11.67 -20.26
N GLY A 102 -19.16 12.99 -20.39
CA GLY A 102 -20.26 13.79 -19.84
C GLY A 102 -20.32 13.76 -18.30
N GLN A 103 -19.19 13.52 -17.63
CA GLN A 103 -19.10 13.45 -16.16
C GLN A 103 -18.29 14.61 -15.55
N GLN A 104 -17.69 15.48 -16.36
CA GLN A 104 -16.86 16.59 -15.87
C GLN A 104 -17.63 17.50 -14.91
N GLU A 105 -18.80 18.01 -15.31
CA GLU A 105 -19.61 18.91 -14.47
C GLU A 105 -19.95 18.26 -13.12
N ARG A 106 -20.32 16.98 -13.15
CA ARG A 106 -20.63 16.21 -11.95
C ARG A 106 -19.41 16.02 -11.05
N MET A 107 -18.23 15.76 -11.63
CA MET A 107 -16.99 15.66 -10.86
C MET A 107 -16.64 17.00 -10.22
N THR A 108 -16.71 18.10 -10.97
CA THR A 108 -16.47 19.46 -10.45
C THR A 108 -17.45 19.81 -9.33
N ALA A 109 -18.74 19.47 -9.49
CA ALA A 109 -19.73 19.67 -8.43
C ALA A 109 -19.46 18.85 -7.16
N ILE A 110 -18.91 17.64 -7.29
CA ILE A 110 -18.54 16.79 -6.14
C ILE A 110 -17.31 17.36 -5.41
N ILE A 111 -16.28 17.79 -6.14
CA ILE A 111 -15.03 18.29 -5.55
C ILE A 111 -15.21 19.73 -5.02
N GLY A 112 -16.09 20.50 -5.66
CA GLY A 112 -16.26 21.93 -5.43
C GLY A 112 -15.18 22.77 -6.13
N GLU A 113 -15.48 24.05 -6.32
CA GLU A 113 -14.52 25.05 -6.79
C GLU A 113 -13.82 25.71 -5.61
N ASP A 114 -12.51 25.98 -5.77
CA ASP A 114 -11.66 26.61 -4.76
C ASP A 114 -11.77 25.98 -3.35
N THR A 115 -11.82 24.65 -3.30
CA THR A 115 -11.85 23.89 -2.04
C THR A 115 -10.47 23.29 -1.74
N PRO A 116 -10.19 22.93 -0.48
CA PRO A 116 -8.99 22.15 -0.16
C PRO A 116 -8.88 20.86 -0.99
N TRP A 117 -10.01 20.26 -1.38
CA TRP A 117 -10.05 19.09 -2.25
C TRP A 117 -9.68 19.41 -3.70
N SER A 118 -10.19 20.50 -4.27
CA SER A 118 -9.82 20.91 -5.64
C SER A 118 -8.32 21.19 -5.73
N ARG A 119 -7.78 21.95 -4.77
CA ARG A 119 -6.34 22.25 -4.69
C ARG A 119 -5.49 20.99 -4.52
N LEU A 120 -5.92 20.03 -3.68
CA LEU A 120 -5.24 18.73 -3.51
C LEU A 120 -5.15 17.96 -4.83
N PHE A 121 -6.25 17.88 -5.59
CA PHE A 121 -6.26 17.17 -6.86
C PHE A 121 -5.51 17.93 -7.97
N GLU A 122 -5.53 19.25 -7.98
CA GLU A 122 -4.73 20.07 -8.90
C GLU A 122 -3.22 19.91 -8.67
N MET A 123 -2.78 19.76 -7.42
CA MET A 123 -1.35 19.49 -7.14
C MET A 123 -0.86 18.17 -7.74
N THR A 124 -1.77 17.21 -8.02
CA THR A 124 -1.37 15.93 -8.60
C THR A 124 -0.82 16.04 -10.01
N TYR A 125 -0.98 17.18 -10.70
CA TYR A 125 -0.37 17.43 -12.01
C TYR A 125 1.09 17.93 -11.94
N ALA A 126 1.60 18.22 -10.74
CA ALA A 126 2.98 18.67 -10.56
C ALA A 126 3.99 17.52 -10.76
N PRO A 127 5.22 17.81 -11.24
CA PRO A 127 6.31 16.85 -11.19
C PRO A 127 6.68 16.50 -9.74
N GLN A 128 7.31 15.35 -9.55
CA GLN A 128 7.87 14.92 -8.27
C GLN A 128 9.36 14.59 -8.42
N TYR A 129 10.14 14.93 -7.40
CA TYR A 129 11.60 14.74 -7.41
C TYR A 129 12.02 13.81 -6.28
N ARG A 130 12.76 12.75 -6.65
CA ARG A 130 13.15 11.69 -5.71
C ARG A 130 14.02 12.21 -4.57
N LEU A 131 15.03 13.02 -4.88
CA LEU A 131 16.00 13.56 -3.91
C LEU A 131 15.31 14.28 -2.73
N ILE A 132 14.50 15.30 -3.03
CA ILE A 132 13.83 16.11 -1.99
C ILE A 132 12.73 15.32 -1.28
N THR A 133 12.07 14.38 -1.98
CA THR A 133 11.06 13.50 -1.37
C THR A 133 11.69 12.59 -0.34
N VAL A 134 12.86 12.01 -0.65
CA VAL A 134 13.60 11.16 0.28
C VAL A 134 14.12 11.96 1.47
N GLU A 135 14.66 13.17 1.26
CA GLU A 135 15.10 14.05 2.36
C GLU A 135 13.95 14.38 3.32
N PHE A 136 12.83 14.83 2.75
CA PHE A 136 11.62 15.18 3.48
C PHE A 136 11.12 13.99 4.31
N LEU A 137 10.86 12.84 3.68
CA LEU A 137 10.34 11.65 4.37
C LEU A 137 11.31 11.09 5.42
N SER A 138 12.62 11.25 5.21
CA SER A 138 13.64 10.81 6.17
C SER A 138 13.61 11.61 7.46
N THR A 139 13.23 12.88 7.38
CA THR A 139 13.28 13.84 8.50
C THR A 139 11.91 14.19 9.05
N PHE A 140 10.83 13.91 8.32
CA PHE A 140 9.47 14.26 8.69
C PHE A 140 9.07 13.69 10.05
N ARG A 141 8.53 14.57 10.89
CA ARG A 141 7.93 14.25 12.18
C ARG A 141 6.68 15.08 12.36
N TYR A 142 5.62 14.40 12.75
CA TYR A 142 4.38 15.00 13.19
C TYR A 142 4.14 14.64 14.67
N ARG A 143 3.86 15.64 15.49
CA ARG A 143 3.53 15.54 16.90
C ARG A 143 2.27 16.34 17.15
N PRO A 144 1.07 15.74 17.01
CA PRO A 144 -0.18 16.44 17.24
C PRO A 144 -0.22 16.99 18.66
N GLN A 145 -0.78 18.19 18.81
CA GLN A 145 -1.10 18.71 20.15
C GLN A 145 -2.15 17.82 20.82
N ALA A 146 -2.05 17.73 22.15
CA ALA A 146 -3.03 16.98 22.93
C ALA A 146 -4.41 17.67 22.83
N PRO A 147 -5.54 16.93 22.87
CA PRO A 147 -6.87 17.52 22.73
C PRO A 147 -7.21 18.57 23.79
N ASP A 148 -6.57 18.48 24.95
CA ASP A 148 -6.69 19.38 26.10
C ASP A 148 -5.65 20.50 26.11
N PHE A 149 -4.83 20.61 25.05
CA PHE A 149 -3.82 21.66 24.95
C PHE A 149 -4.48 23.05 24.92
N GLN A 150 -4.16 23.86 25.92
CA GLN A 150 -4.54 25.27 25.96
C GLN A 150 -3.30 26.13 25.65
N PRO A 151 -3.30 26.88 24.53
CA PRO A 151 -2.18 27.75 24.21
C PRO A 151 -2.05 28.84 25.28
N GLN A 152 -0.84 29.00 25.83
CA GLN A 152 -0.58 30.05 26.81
C GLN A 152 -0.56 31.41 26.10
N PRO A 153 -1.30 32.42 26.59
CA PRO A 153 -1.29 33.76 26.01
C PRO A 153 0.14 34.32 25.97
N GLY A 154 0.59 34.75 24.79
CA GLY A 154 1.91 35.37 24.60
C GLY A 154 3.08 34.39 24.43
N GLN A 155 2.86 33.07 24.43
CA GLN A 155 3.89 32.09 24.05
C GLN A 155 3.67 31.59 22.62
N ALA A 156 4.79 31.44 21.88
CA ALA A 156 4.76 30.80 20.57
C ALA A 156 4.28 29.36 20.71
N GLN A 157 3.33 28.95 19.86
CA GLN A 157 2.82 27.59 19.87
C GLN A 157 3.94 26.60 19.47
N PRO A 158 3.99 25.42 20.09
CA PRO A 158 4.98 24.41 19.72
C PRO A 158 4.70 23.92 18.30
N ALA A 159 5.77 23.78 17.51
CA ALA A 159 5.68 23.20 16.18
C ALA A 159 5.19 21.74 16.25
N GLU A 160 4.11 21.45 15.53
CA GLU A 160 3.55 20.11 15.40
C GLU A 160 4.25 19.34 14.28
N VAL A 161 4.65 20.03 13.21
CA VAL A 161 5.28 19.47 12.04
C VAL A 161 6.73 19.93 11.96
N SER A 162 7.65 19.00 11.73
CA SER A 162 9.05 19.33 11.47
C SER A 162 9.65 18.41 10.42
N PHE A 163 10.46 18.97 9.54
CA PHE A 163 11.15 18.26 8.47
C PHE A 163 12.35 19.08 7.98
N ARG A 164 13.19 18.45 7.16
CA ARG A 164 14.23 19.10 6.38
C ARG A 164 13.85 19.04 4.90
N LEU A 165 14.11 20.11 4.17
CA LEU A 165 13.87 20.17 2.73
C LEU A 165 14.90 21.11 2.09
N CYS A 166 15.53 20.65 1.01
CA CYS A 166 16.61 21.37 0.33
C CYS A 166 17.75 21.79 1.28
N GLY A 167 18.03 20.95 2.28
CA GLY A 167 19.07 21.21 3.26
C GLY A 167 18.66 22.05 4.47
N ALA A 168 17.51 22.74 4.44
CA ALA A 168 17.06 23.63 5.51
C ALA A 168 16.06 22.96 6.47
N PRO A 169 16.15 23.21 7.79
CA PRO A 169 15.17 22.71 8.76
C PRO A 169 13.93 23.61 8.82
N TYR A 170 12.75 22.99 8.92
CA TYR A 170 11.46 23.66 9.05
C TYR A 170 10.71 23.15 10.29
N HIS A 171 10.07 24.08 10.99
CA HIS A 171 9.27 23.84 12.18
C HIS A 171 7.98 24.65 12.05
N LEU A 172 6.86 23.97 11.86
CA LEU A 172 5.57 24.57 11.54
C LEU A 172 4.49 24.04 12.50
N SER A 173 3.53 24.87 12.85
CA SER A 173 2.22 24.43 13.32
C SER A 173 1.51 23.63 12.23
N LEU A 174 0.45 22.87 12.58
CA LEU A 174 -0.33 22.15 11.58
C LEU A 174 -1.01 23.11 10.58
N ALA A 175 -1.43 24.29 11.04
CA ALA A 175 -2.06 25.31 10.20
C ALA A 175 -1.08 25.87 9.17
N GLU A 176 0.13 26.26 9.60
CA GLU A 176 1.19 26.71 8.70
C GLU A 176 1.57 25.61 7.69
N PHE A 177 1.63 24.35 8.13
CA PHE A 177 1.86 23.23 7.23
C PHE A 177 0.75 23.10 6.15
N GLY A 178 -0.52 23.27 6.53
CA GLY A 178 -1.64 23.29 5.60
C GLY A 178 -1.56 24.44 4.58
N SER A 179 -1.13 25.62 5.02
CA SER A 179 -0.92 26.79 4.16
C SER A 179 0.24 26.60 3.20
N VAL A 180 1.37 26.11 3.69
CA VAL A 180 2.59 25.85 2.89
C VAL A 180 2.38 24.74 1.86
N LEU A 181 1.58 23.71 2.20
CA LEU A 181 1.14 22.73 1.22
C LEU A 181 0.29 23.36 0.10
N GLY A 182 -0.29 24.53 0.33
CA GLY A 182 -1.23 25.20 -0.58
C GLY A 182 -2.64 24.61 -0.53
N LEU A 183 -2.98 23.86 0.52
CA LEU A 183 -4.31 23.29 0.69
C LEU A 183 -5.29 24.31 1.28
N TYR A 184 -4.79 25.15 2.17
CA TYR A 184 -5.56 26.19 2.83
C TYR A 184 -4.89 27.56 2.63
N THR A 185 -5.67 28.63 2.62
CA THR A 185 -5.15 29.97 2.84
C THR A 185 -5.00 30.22 4.34
N GLU A 186 -4.18 31.19 4.73
CA GLU A 186 -4.04 31.57 6.14
C GLU A 186 -5.40 31.91 6.78
N GLN A 187 -6.27 32.59 6.03
CA GLN A 187 -7.63 32.91 6.48
C GLN A 187 -8.46 31.63 6.71
N GLU A 188 -8.42 30.67 5.78
CA GLU A 188 -9.18 29.42 5.90
C GLU A 188 -8.73 28.59 7.12
N THR A 189 -7.47 28.69 7.55
CA THR A 189 -7.00 27.99 8.77
C THR A 189 -7.72 28.46 10.04
N GLN A 190 -8.35 29.64 10.01
CA GLN A 190 -9.12 30.20 11.11
C GLN A 190 -10.64 29.97 10.95
N MET A 191 -11.08 29.39 9.83
CA MET A 191 -12.49 29.17 9.50
C MET A 191 -12.94 27.75 9.87
N PRO A 192 -14.26 27.51 9.99
CA PRO A 192 -14.80 26.17 10.28
C PRO A 192 -14.38 25.09 9.28
N ILE A 193 -14.08 25.45 8.03
CA ILE A 193 -13.55 24.50 7.03
C ILE A 193 -12.24 23.83 7.47
N TYR A 194 -11.53 24.44 8.42
CA TYR A 194 -10.32 23.89 9.03
C TYR A 194 -10.49 23.59 10.53
N THR A 195 -11.06 24.51 11.31
CA THR A 195 -11.10 24.41 12.79
C THR A 195 -12.08 23.36 13.32
N THR A 196 -13.16 23.08 12.58
CA THR A 196 -14.12 22.01 12.93
C THR A 196 -13.96 20.77 12.06
N ALA A 197 -12.92 20.75 11.22
CA ALA A 197 -12.71 19.71 10.24
C ALA A 197 -12.23 18.40 10.87
N ILE A 198 -12.88 17.32 10.46
CA ILE A 198 -12.55 15.97 10.95
C ILE A 198 -11.36 15.40 10.15
N HIS A 199 -10.55 14.58 10.79
CA HIS A 199 -9.40 13.89 10.17
C HIS A 199 -9.52 12.37 10.25
N THR A 200 -10.49 11.89 11.03
CA THR A 200 -10.87 10.49 11.16
C THR A 200 -12.36 10.40 11.48
N ALA A 201 -12.94 9.22 11.30
CA ALA A 201 -14.28 8.89 11.74
C ALA A 201 -14.30 7.45 12.26
N ASP A 202 -15.13 7.17 13.25
CA ASP A 202 -15.29 5.82 13.78
C ASP A 202 -15.74 4.85 12.68
N ASP A 203 -15.26 3.60 12.75
CA ASP A 203 -15.64 2.55 11.79
C ASP A 203 -17.17 2.41 11.71
N ALA A 204 -17.88 2.54 12.84
CA ALA A 204 -19.33 2.52 12.87
C ALA A 204 -19.98 3.63 12.02
N VAL A 205 -19.40 4.83 12.02
CA VAL A 205 -19.90 5.98 11.25
C VAL A 205 -19.71 5.75 9.75
N VAL A 206 -18.51 5.33 9.33
CA VAL A 206 -18.24 5.08 7.91
C VAL A 206 -18.99 3.86 7.40
N SER A 207 -19.10 2.78 8.18
CA SER A 207 -19.90 1.60 7.84
C SER A 207 -21.39 1.92 7.72
N ALA A 208 -21.94 2.76 8.62
CA ALA A 208 -23.33 3.20 8.52
C ALA A 208 -23.58 4.12 7.31
N TRP A 209 -22.56 4.82 6.82
CA TRP A 209 -22.66 5.68 5.64
C TRP A 209 -22.53 4.91 4.32
N TRP A 210 -21.79 3.79 4.31
CA TRP A 210 -21.54 2.97 3.11
C TRP A 210 -22.77 2.67 2.23
N PRO A 211 -23.96 2.33 2.76
CA PRO A 211 -25.15 2.04 1.96
C PRO A 211 -25.57 3.18 1.01
N ARG A 212 -25.03 4.40 1.18
CA ARG A 212 -25.23 5.51 0.22
C ARG A 212 -24.50 5.30 -1.09
N ILE A 213 -23.34 4.66 -1.10
CA ILE A 213 -22.53 4.48 -2.32
C ILE A 213 -22.34 3.03 -2.73
N GLY A 214 -22.38 2.10 -1.77
CA GLY A 214 -22.02 0.71 -1.99
C GLY A 214 -23.19 -0.27 -1.97
N VAL A 215 -22.88 -1.52 -2.30
CA VAL A 215 -23.72 -2.70 -2.06
C VAL A 215 -23.17 -3.51 -0.90
N ASP A 216 -24.04 -4.30 -0.28
CA ASP A 216 -23.78 -5.13 0.89
C ASP A 216 -23.29 -4.33 2.12
N ALA A 217 -23.02 -5.04 3.21
CA ALA A 217 -22.41 -4.43 4.40
C ALA A 217 -20.94 -4.07 4.14
N PHE A 218 -20.51 -2.94 4.68
CA PHE A 218 -19.10 -2.57 4.76
C PHE A 218 -18.51 -3.12 6.04
N ASP A 219 -17.57 -4.05 5.90
CA ASP A 219 -16.62 -4.39 6.96
C ASP A 219 -15.38 -3.47 6.84
N ARG A 220 -14.28 -3.73 7.55
CA ARG A 220 -13.04 -2.93 7.52
C ARG A 220 -12.46 -2.63 6.12
N SER A 221 -12.85 -3.43 5.12
CA SER A 221 -12.62 -3.11 3.71
C SER A 221 -13.71 -3.73 2.82
N ALA A 222 -13.92 -3.13 1.65
CA ALA A 222 -14.81 -3.68 0.62
C ALA A 222 -14.14 -3.61 -0.75
N ARG A 223 -14.46 -4.56 -1.65
CA ARG A 223 -14.00 -4.44 -3.04
C ARG A 223 -14.58 -3.18 -3.68
N VAL A 224 -13.75 -2.45 -4.44
CA VAL A 224 -14.16 -1.22 -5.14
C VAL A 224 -15.32 -1.48 -6.12
N THR A 225 -15.42 -2.70 -6.66
CA THR A 225 -16.54 -3.12 -7.50
C THR A 225 -17.90 -3.09 -6.78
N ARG A 226 -17.91 -3.07 -5.43
CA ARG A 226 -19.14 -2.91 -4.64
C ARG A 226 -19.62 -1.46 -4.57
N ILE A 227 -18.81 -0.47 -4.96
CA ILE A 227 -19.28 0.91 -5.13
C ILE A 227 -20.17 0.95 -6.37
N ARG A 228 -21.42 1.37 -6.24
CA ARG A 228 -22.40 1.35 -7.35
C ARG A 228 -22.01 2.31 -8.46
N ASP A 229 -21.70 3.54 -8.07
CA ASP A 229 -21.42 4.61 -9.01
C ASP A 229 -20.00 4.54 -9.58
N PRO A 230 -19.85 4.47 -10.90
CA PRO A 230 -18.55 4.45 -11.53
C PRO A 230 -17.70 5.70 -11.33
N LEU A 231 -18.30 6.90 -11.29
CA LEU A 231 -17.60 8.15 -11.04
C LEU A 231 -17.01 8.17 -9.62
N ILE A 232 -17.70 7.56 -8.65
CA ILE A 232 -17.20 7.41 -7.28
C ILE A 232 -16.05 6.40 -7.23
N ARG A 233 -16.06 5.32 -8.04
CA ARG A 233 -14.89 4.44 -8.17
C ARG A 233 -13.68 5.16 -8.76
N TYR A 234 -13.92 6.03 -9.75
CA TYR A 234 -12.88 6.88 -10.32
C TYR A 234 -12.29 7.81 -9.25
N LEU A 235 -13.14 8.49 -8.47
CA LEU A 235 -12.71 9.35 -7.37
C LEU A 235 -11.96 8.56 -6.29
N HIS A 236 -12.43 7.37 -5.93
CA HIS A 236 -11.72 6.46 -5.03
C HIS A 236 -10.31 6.16 -5.55
N ARG A 237 -10.15 5.87 -6.85
CA ARG A 237 -8.84 5.62 -7.44
C ARG A 237 -7.90 6.82 -7.31
N CYS A 238 -8.43 8.03 -7.50
CA CYS A 238 -7.68 9.26 -7.27
C CYS A 238 -7.19 9.30 -5.82
N ILE A 239 -8.10 9.21 -4.84
CA ILE A 239 -7.78 9.21 -3.39
C ILE A 239 -6.76 8.12 -3.02
N ALA A 240 -6.97 6.90 -3.51
CA ALA A 240 -6.12 5.75 -3.22
C ALA A 240 -4.68 5.95 -3.70
N SER A 241 -4.52 6.61 -4.85
CA SER A 241 -3.22 6.92 -5.42
C SER A 241 -2.61 8.21 -4.89
N SER A 242 -3.44 9.18 -4.48
CA SER A 242 -2.98 10.54 -4.21
C SER A 242 -2.88 10.89 -2.73
N VAL A 243 -3.77 10.37 -1.91
CA VAL A 243 -3.86 10.72 -0.48
C VAL A 243 -3.38 9.56 0.38
N THR A 244 -3.85 8.33 0.10
CA THR A 244 -3.49 7.15 0.91
C THR A 244 -2.23 6.44 0.40
N GLY A 245 -1.78 6.76 -0.82
CA GLY A 245 -0.52 6.29 -1.41
C GLY A 245 -0.43 4.77 -1.51
N ARG A 246 -1.52 4.12 -1.94
CA ARG A 246 -1.62 2.65 -2.06
C ARG A 246 -1.26 2.24 -3.48
N GLY A 247 -0.12 1.57 -3.64
CA GLY A 247 0.37 1.09 -4.93
C GLY A 247 -0.42 -0.11 -5.47
N MET A 248 -0.34 -1.25 -4.79
CA MET A 248 -0.77 -2.56 -5.32
C MET A 248 -2.14 -3.06 -4.84
N SER A 249 -2.77 -2.39 -3.85
CA SER A 249 -4.04 -2.84 -3.23
C SER A 249 -5.17 -1.83 -3.47
N GLN A 250 -5.36 -1.49 -4.74
CA GLN A 250 -6.33 -0.46 -5.15
C GLN A 250 -7.70 -1.07 -5.51
N GLU A 251 -7.82 -2.39 -5.54
CA GLU A 251 -9.08 -3.14 -5.68
C GLU A 251 -9.94 -3.14 -4.40
N TRP A 252 -9.38 -2.66 -3.28
CA TRP A 252 -10.06 -2.52 -2.00
C TRP A 252 -10.26 -1.05 -1.60
N CYS A 253 -11.45 -0.76 -1.08
CA CYS A 253 -11.81 0.44 -0.36
C CYS A 253 -11.68 0.15 1.14
N THR A 254 -10.70 0.74 1.80
CA THR A 254 -10.46 0.64 3.25
C THR A 254 -11.33 1.63 4.01
N SER A 255 -11.48 1.47 5.33
CA SER A 255 -12.13 2.48 6.18
C SER A 255 -11.57 3.89 5.96
N HIS A 256 -10.26 4.01 5.72
CA HIS A 256 -9.60 5.30 5.50
C HIS A 256 -9.95 5.93 4.13
N ASP A 257 -10.04 5.14 3.05
CA ASP A 257 -10.55 5.68 1.78
C ASP A 257 -12.04 6.03 1.89
N LEU A 258 -12.81 5.22 2.61
CA LEU A 258 -14.23 5.45 2.83
C LEU A 258 -14.45 6.74 3.63
N PHE A 259 -13.61 7.04 4.61
CA PHE A 259 -13.61 8.32 5.32
C PHE A 259 -13.45 9.52 4.38
N PHE A 260 -12.53 9.46 3.41
CA PHE A 260 -12.37 10.54 2.45
C PHE A 260 -13.56 10.67 1.49
N LEU A 261 -14.08 9.54 0.99
CA LEU A 261 -15.31 9.53 0.18
C LEU A 261 -16.49 10.10 0.97
N TYR A 262 -16.62 9.74 2.25
CA TYR A 262 -17.61 10.26 3.16
C TYR A 262 -17.52 11.78 3.29
N CYS A 263 -16.32 12.32 3.46
CA CYS A 263 -16.11 13.75 3.60
C CYS A 263 -16.46 14.51 2.32
N ILE A 264 -15.92 14.10 1.17
CA ILE A 264 -16.15 14.76 -0.13
C ILE A 264 -17.63 14.70 -0.49
N LEU A 265 -18.22 13.50 -0.50
CA LEU A 265 -19.59 13.30 -0.99
C LEU A 265 -20.67 13.80 -0.03
N SER A 266 -20.34 14.04 1.24
CA SER A 266 -21.25 14.63 2.21
C SER A 266 -20.98 16.12 2.47
N GLY A 267 -20.02 16.73 1.78
CA GLY A 267 -19.62 18.13 1.99
C GLY A 267 -19.11 18.42 3.40
N ARG A 268 -18.51 17.43 4.07
CA ARG A 268 -17.99 17.59 5.43
C ARG A 268 -16.57 18.17 5.40
N PRO A 269 -16.27 19.20 6.21
CA PRO A 269 -14.92 19.69 6.38
C PRO A 269 -13.96 18.56 6.79
N CYS A 270 -12.94 18.33 5.97
CA CYS A 270 -11.88 17.35 6.22
C CYS A 270 -10.56 18.07 6.41
N ASN A 271 -9.87 17.81 7.52
CA ASN A 271 -8.58 18.43 7.78
C ASN A 271 -7.49 17.70 6.99
N LEU A 272 -7.35 18.05 5.71
CA LEU A 272 -6.42 17.41 4.78
C LEU A 272 -4.97 17.60 5.20
N ALA A 273 -4.64 18.72 5.85
CA ALA A 273 -3.30 18.97 6.39
C ALA A 273 -2.95 17.91 7.44
N ARG A 274 -3.87 17.62 8.37
CA ARG A 274 -3.70 16.56 9.37
C ARG A 274 -3.61 15.19 8.73
N CYS A 275 -4.51 14.87 7.80
CA CYS A 275 -4.50 13.58 7.11
C CYS A 275 -3.16 13.33 6.38
N LEU A 276 -2.61 14.34 5.70
CA LEU A 276 -1.30 14.23 5.06
C LEU A 276 -0.14 14.16 6.07
N ALA A 277 -0.20 14.92 7.16
CA ALA A 277 0.81 14.85 8.22
C ALA A 277 0.85 13.46 8.87
N GLU A 278 -0.31 12.89 9.18
CA GLU A 278 -0.44 11.52 9.68
C GLU A 278 0.09 10.53 8.63
N TYR A 279 -0.30 10.67 7.37
CA TYR A 279 0.20 9.85 6.26
C TYR A 279 1.73 9.84 6.19
N PHE A 280 2.38 11.00 6.15
CA PHE A 280 3.84 11.12 6.08
C PHE A 280 4.54 10.57 7.32
N SER A 281 3.93 10.71 8.50
CA SER A 281 4.48 10.16 9.75
C SER A 281 4.57 8.62 9.74
N THR A 282 3.70 7.94 8.98
CA THR A 282 3.66 6.47 8.89
C THR A 282 4.67 5.88 7.91
N TYR A 283 5.35 6.69 7.08
CA TYR A 283 6.14 6.17 5.95
C TYR A 283 7.26 5.20 6.37
N TYR A 284 7.86 5.47 7.53
CA TYR A 284 8.88 4.61 8.12
C TYR A 284 8.35 3.27 8.62
N HIS A 285 7.04 3.07 8.77
CA HIS A 285 6.45 1.79 9.18
C HIS A 285 5.98 0.95 7.97
N ARG A 286 5.90 1.54 6.78
CA ARG A 286 5.42 0.86 5.56
C ARG A 286 6.40 -0.20 5.08
N GLN A 287 5.90 -1.26 4.43
CA GLN A 287 6.71 -2.36 3.89
C GLN A 287 7.81 -1.87 2.93
N GLU A 288 8.93 -2.61 2.86
CA GLU A 288 10.08 -2.25 2.02
C GLU A 288 9.80 -2.37 0.53
N ARG A 289 8.93 -3.31 0.12
CA ARG A 289 8.49 -3.48 -1.27
C ARG A 289 7.47 -2.43 -1.75
N GLY A 290 7.09 -1.49 -0.88
CA GLY A 290 6.10 -0.47 -1.22
C GLY A 290 6.72 0.73 -1.94
N LEU A 291 5.96 1.31 -2.88
CA LEU A 291 6.35 2.51 -3.63
C LEU A 291 6.35 3.78 -2.75
N ILE A 292 7.09 4.81 -3.19
CA ILE A 292 7.06 6.16 -2.64
C ILE A 292 5.97 7.00 -3.33
N PHE A 293 4.99 7.49 -2.57
CA PHE A 293 3.93 8.39 -3.04
C PHE A 293 3.89 9.67 -2.21
N GLY A 294 3.38 10.75 -2.80
CA GLY A 294 3.27 12.07 -2.16
C GLY A 294 4.40 13.03 -2.49
N GLY A 295 5.31 12.69 -3.42
CA GLY A 295 6.38 13.59 -3.88
C GLY A 295 5.86 14.88 -4.53
N VAL A 296 4.63 14.86 -5.06
CA VAL A 296 3.97 16.06 -5.60
C VAL A 296 3.72 17.12 -4.52
N TYR A 297 3.35 16.69 -3.31
CA TYR A 297 3.14 17.59 -2.17
C TYR A 297 4.45 18.16 -1.66
N VAL A 298 5.52 17.34 -1.63
CA VAL A 298 6.86 17.81 -1.28
C VAL A 298 7.36 18.85 -2.28
N THR A 299 7.11 18.62 -3.57
CA THR A 299 7.46 19.59 -4.62
C THR A 299 6.64 20.87 -4.49
N ARG A 300 5.38 20.80 -4.05
CA ARG A 300 4.56 21.98 -3.78
C ARG A 300 5.09 22.79 -2.61
N ILE A 301 5.45 22.14 -1.50
CA ILE A 301 6.12 22.78 -0.35
C ILE A 301 7.41 23.47 -0.82
N ALA A 302 8.20 22.80 -1.66
CA ALA A 302 9.44 23.34 -2.23
C ALA A 302 9.25 24.48 -3.25
N ARG A 303 8.03 24.78 -3.66
CA ARG A 303 7.71 25.88 -4.59
C ARG A 303 6.86 26.97 -3.96
N PHE A 304 6.46 26.81 -2.70
CA PHE A 304 5.62 27.79 -2.03
C PHE A 304 6.45 29.06 -1.77
N ASN A 305 5.94 30.21 -2.24
CA ASN A 305 6.57 31.54 -2.42
C ASN A 305 7.15 32.21 -1.14
N GLY A 306 7.46 31.45 -0.09
CA GLY A 306 8.09 31.96 1.14
C GLY A 306 9.08 31.01 1.81
N LEU A 307 9.28 29.78 1.30
CA LEU A 307 10.21 28.81 1.92
C LEU A 307 11.35 28.37 1.02
N ILE A 308 11.11 28.22 -0.30
CA ILE A 308 12.09 27.68 -1.26
C ILE A 308 11.79 28.25 -2.67
N ASP A 309 12.71 29.03 -3.23
CA ASP A 309 12.73 29.36 -4.67
C ASP A 309 13.56 28.29 -5.39
N MET A 310 12.89 27.32 -6.03
CA MET A 310 13.57 26.24 -6.75
C MET A 310 13.16 26.20 -8.23
N GLU A 311 14.13 26.45 -9.09
CA GLU A 311 14.20 25.87 -10.43
C GLU A 311 14.98 24.54 -10.29
N PRO A 312 14.34 23.36 -10.37
CA PRO A 312 14.99 22.06 -10.21
C PRO A 312 15.85 21.73 -11.45
N ALA A 313 16.85 22.57 -11.73
CA ALA A 313 17.78 22.35 -12.81
C ALA A 313 18.64 21.12 -12.48
N GLY A 314 18.58 20.11 -13.35
CA GLY A 314 19.41 18.90 -13.26
C GLY A 314 18.88 17.77 -12.38
N MET A 315 17.66 17.86 -11.82
CA MET A 315 17.02 16.72 -11.14
C MET A 315 16.07 15.99 -12.08
N GLU A 316 16.11 14.66 -12.05
CA GLU A 316 15.14 13.84 -12.77
C GLU A 316 13.72 14.06 -12.21
N ALA A 317 12.82 14.46 -13.11
CA ALA A 317 11.42 14.71 -12.79
C ALA A 317 10.59 13.45 -13.09
N PHE A 318 9.89 12.96 -12.08
CA PHE A 318 8.87 11.92 -12.24
C PHE A 318 7.53 12.62 -12.49
N HIS A 319 6.88 12.30 -13.62
CA HIS A 319 5.64 12.96 -14.01
C HIS A 319 4.41 12.17 -13.57
N PRO A 320 3.32 12.87 -13.20
CA PRO A 320 2.07 12.21 -12.85
C PRO A 320 1.43 11.55 -14.07
N VAL A 321 0.67 10.49 -13.81
CA VAL A 321 -0.03 9.74 -14.85
C VAL A 321 -1.52 10.00 -14.71
N ARG A 322 -2.14 10.61 -15.73
CA ARG A 322 -3.59 10.77 -15.79
C ARG A 322 -4.27 9.40 -15.75
N LEU A 323 -5.43 9.30 -15.11
CA LEU A 323 -6.20 8.06 -15.13
C LEU A 323 -6.75 7.80 -16.54
N ASP A 324 -6.05 6.92 -17.25
CA ASP A 324 -6.34 6.63 -18.64
C ASP A 324 -7.62 5.80 -18.83
N ARG A 325 -8.13 5.84 -20.06
CA ARG A 325 -9.33 5.09 -20.45
C ARG A 325 -9.20 3.58 -20.19
N ARG A 326 -8.00 3.01 -20.29
CA ARG A 326 -7.75 1.58 -20.02
C ARG A 326 -7.97 1.26 -18.54
N THR A 327 -7.49 2.09 -17.64
CA THR A 327 -7.67 2.00 -16.18
C THR A 327 -9.17 2.10 -15.85
N VAL A 328 -9.88 3.03 -16.47
CA VAL A 328 -11.34 3.19 -16.34
C VAL A 328 -12.11 1.95 -16.83
N LEU A 329 -11.76 1.43 -18.03
CA LEU A 329 -12.40 0.24 -18.60
C LEU A 329 -12.12 -1.03 -17.80
N GLY A 330 -10.89 -1.22 -17.34
CA GLY A 330 -10.49 -2.35 -16.50
C GLY A 330 -11.20 -2.40 -15.15
N MET A 331 -11.59 -1.23 -14.61
CA MET A 331 -12.38 -1.11 -13.36
C MET A 331 -13.89 -1.34 -13.56
N ARG A 332 -14.32 -1.68 -14.78
CA ARG A 332 -15.73 -1.80 -15.16
C ARG A 332 -16.53 -0.54 -14.78
N ILE A 333 -15.89 0.63 -14.90
CA ILE A 333 -16.51 1.94 -14.64
C ILE A 333 -17.50 2.29 -15.77
N ALA A 334 -17.31 1.78 -16.98
CA ALA A 334 -18.33 1.82 -18.02
C ALA A 334 -19.11 0.50 -18.05
N GLN A 335 -20.39 0.50 -17.66
CA GLN A 335 -21.34 -0.49 -18.16
C GLN A 335 -21.96 0.08 -19.44
N THR A 336 -21.59 -0.51 -20.58
CA THR A 336 -22.21 -0.39 -21.92
C THR A 336 -22.39 1.03 -22.47
N PHE A 337 -21.53 1.42 -23.42
CA PHE A 337 -21.86 2.50 -24.36
C PHE A 337 -22.68 1.93 -25.51
N PRO A 338 -23.77 2.59 -25.94
CA PRO A 338 -24.31 2.35 -27.27
C PRO A 338 -23.23 2.72 -28.28
N ARG A 339 -22.87 1.78 -29.17
CA ARG A 339 -22.03 2.09 -30.33
C ARG A 339 -22.77 3.16 -31.14
N SER A 340 -22.25 4.38 -31.16
CA SER A 340 -22.62 5.32 -32.21
C SER A 340 -22.07 4.72 -33.51
N SER A 341 -22.98 4.25 -34.36
CA SER A 341 -22.66 3.78 -35.70
C SER A 341 -22.18 4.97 -36.53
N LYS A 342 -20.90 5.29 -36.42
CA LYS A 342 -20.16 5.93 -37.50
C LYS A 342 -19.34 4.86 -38.17
N THR A 343 -19.84 4.42 -39.33
CA THR A 343 -19.21 3.49 -40.26
C THR A 343 -17.82 4.01 -40.63
N LEU A 344 -16.80 3.56 -39.89
CA LEU A 344 -15.41 3.63 -40.34
C LEU A 344 -15.08 2.28 -40.98
N LYS A 345 -14.74 2.34 -42.26
CA LYS A 345 -14.27 1.21 -43.07
C LYS A 345 -13.18 0.46 -42.30
N MET A 346 -13.40 -0.83 -42.05
CA MET A 346 -12.35 -1.72 -41.56
C MET A 346 -11.29 -1.89 -42.66
N THR A 347 -10.05 -1.56 -42.35
CA THR A 347 -8.90 -2.27 -42.91
C THR A 347 -8.51 -3.37 -41.92
N SER A 348 -8.54 -4.60 -42.41
CA SER A 348 -8.24 -5.82 -41.66
C SER A 348 -6.82 -5.80 -41.08
N LEU A 349 -6.69 -6.03 -39.77
CA LEU A 349 -5.52 -6.65 -39.14
C LEU A 349 -5.90 -6.99 -37.69
N GLY A 350 -6.20 -8.26 -37.43
CA GLY A 350 -6.61 -8.68 -36.08
C GLY A 350 -6.95 -10.16 -35.91
N THR A 351 -6.19 -11.08 -36.51
CA THR A 351 -6.39 -12.54 -36.31
C THR A 351 -5.37 -13.18 -35.35
N SER A 352 -4.42 -12.41 -34.80
CA SER A 352 -3.31 -12.97 -34.01
C SER A 352 -3.66 -13.36 -32.57
N LYS A 353 -4.69 -12.77 -31.95
CA LYS A 353 -5.05 -13.09 -30.55
C LYS A 353 -5.81 -14.41 -30.40
N GLY A 354 -6.65 -14.79 -31.36
CA GLY A 354 -7.40 -16.05 -31.30
C GLY A 354 -6.53 -17.29 -31.51
N VAL A 355 -5.54 -17.19 -32.41
CA VAL A 355 -4.63 -18.31 -32.71
C VAL A 355 -3.68 -18.58 -31.54
N LEU A 356 -3.23 -17.54 -30.84
CA LEU A 356 -2.36 -17.70 -29.68
C LEU A 356 -3.05 -18.39 -28.50
N GLU A 357 -4.33 -18.09 -28.26
CA GLU A 357 -5.12 -18.74 -27.21
C GLU A 357 -5.36 -20.23 -27.53
N ILE A 358 -5.63 -20.57 -28.80
CA ILE A 358 -5.80 -21.96 -29.24
C ILE A 358 -4.47 -22.74 -29.13
N ALA A 359 -3.35 -22.12 -29.49
CA ALA A 359 -2.03 -22.74 -29.36
C ALA A 359 -1.65 -23.00 -27.90
N LYS A 360 -1.91 -22.04 -26.99
CA LYS A 360 -1.70 -22.22 -25.55
C LYS A 360 -2.54 -23.39 -25.02
N PHE A 361 -3.82 -23.45 -25.38
CA PHE A 361 -4.70 -24.53 -24.94
C PHE A 361 -4.21 -25.91 -25.41
N ALA A 362 -3.74 -26.02 -26.65
CA ALA A 362 -3.18 -27.25 -27.18
C ALA A 362 -1.92 -27.71 -26.40
N VAL A 363 -1.03 -26.78 -26.02
CA VAL A 363 0.16 -27.10 -25.21
C VAL A 363 -0.21 -27.56 -23.81
N TYR A 364 -1.13 -26.85 -23.14
CA TYR A 364 -1.58 -27.20 -21.79
C TYR A 364 -2.27 -28.56 -21.70
N VAL A 365 -2.91 -29.02 -22.78
CA VAL A 365 -3.56 -30.33 -22.80
C VAL A 365 -2.58 -31.44 -23.21
N THR A 366 -1.76 -31.19 -24.23
CA THR A 366 -0.91 -32.26 -24.80
C THR A 366 0.31 -32.59 -23.95
N VAL A 367 0.93 -31.60 -23.29
CA VAL A 367 2.15 -31.82 -22.48
C VAL A 367 1.88 -32.69 -21.25
N PRO A 368 0.85 -32.44 -20.41
CA PRO A 368 0.58 -33.28 -19.24
C PRO A 368 0.16 -34.69 -19.62
N ILE A 369 -0.65 -34.86 -20.68
CA ILE A 369 -1.07 -36.18 -21.18
C ILE A 369 0.13 -36.95 -21.72
N GLY A 370 1.00 -36.28 -22.48
CA GLY A 370 2.25 -36.85 -22.98
C GLY A 370 3.20 -37.27 -21.86
N LEU A 371 3.39 -36.42 -20.85
CA LEU A 371 4.20 -36.74 -19.66
C LEU A 371 3.63 -37.93 -18.91
N MET A 372 2.31 -37.94 -18.68
CA MET A 372 1.64 -39.03 -17.98
C MET A 372 1.83 -40.34 -18.73
N TYR A 373 1.66 -40.35 -20.06
CA TYR A 373 1.89 -41.55 -20.86
C TYR A 373 3.36 -41.99 -20.84
N PHE A 374 4.30 -41.04 -20.91
CA PHE A 374 5.73 -41.33 -20.95
C PHE A 374 6.28 -41.86 -19.62
N PHE A 375 5.75 -41.40 -18.47
CA PHE A 375 6.19 -41.80 -17.14
C PHE A 375 5.38 -42.96 -16.54
N ALA A 376 4.07 -43.04 -16.79
CA ALA A 376 3.23 -44.11 -16.24
C ALA A 376 3.43 -45.46 -16.95
N ASN A 377 3.81 -45.45 -18.25
CA ASN A 377 3.86 -46.66 -19.05
C ASN A 377 5.27 -47.24 -19.25
N ASN A 378 6.31 -46.64 -18.65
CA ASN A 378 7.69 -47.13 -18.80
C ASN A 378 8.53 -46.92 -17.53
N THR A 379 8.49 -47.90 -16.62
CA THR A 379 9.18 -47.87 -15.32
C THR A 379 10.71 -47.69 -15.42
N LYS A 380 11.31 -47.98 -16.59
CA LYS A 380 12.75 -47.78 -16.84
C LYS A 380 13.16 -46.31 -16.95
N ASN A 381 12.27 -45.42 -17.40
CA ASN A 381 12.57 -43.98 -17.53
C ASN A 381 12.50 -43.27 -16.17
N LEU A 382 11.62 -43.72 -15.27
CA LEU A 382 11.51 -43.20 -13.90
C LEU A 382 12.82 -43.44 -13.12
N HIS A 383 13.37 -44.65 -13.22
CA HIS A 383 14.64 -45.02 -12.56
C HIS A 383 15.84 -44.22 -13.08
N LYS A 384 15.89 -43.90 -14.39
CA LYS A 384 16.98 -43.11 -14.97
C LYS A 384 16.95 -41.65 -14.49
N PHE A 385 15.75 -41.10 -14.27
CA PHE A 385 15.58 -39.73 -13.77
C PHE A 385 15.81 -39.63 -12.26
N MET A 386 15.36 -40.63 -11.48
CA MET A 386 15.58 -40.69 -10.03
C MET A 386 17.03 -41.04 -9.64
N GLY A 387 17.77 -41.75 -10.50
CA GLY A 387 19.17 -42.13 -10.24
C GLY A 387 20.18 -40.97 -10.25
N ALA A 388 19.78 -39.77 -10.69
CA ALA A 388 20.66 -38.60 -10.76
C ALA A 388 20.63 -37.70 -9.50
N ARG A 389 19.87 -38.06 -8.46
CA ARG A 389 19.86 -37.32 -7.19
C ARG A 389 20.22 -38.26 -6.04
N GLN A 390 21.37 -38.01 -5.41
CA GLN A 390 21.84 -38.72 -4.24
C GLN A 390 20.82 -38.58 -3.09
N TYR A 391 20.25 -39.70 -2.66
CA TYR A 391 19.50 -39.77 -1.41
C TYR A 391 20.50 -39.76 -0.25
N VAL A 392 20.11 -39.07 0.83
CA VAL A 392 20.85 -38.97 2.09
C VAL A 392 21.25 -40.38 2.57
N VAL A 393 22.56 -40.62 2.69
CA VAL A 393 23.14 -41.84 3.28
C VAL A 393 23.34 -41.60 4.77
N TYR A 394 22.63 -42.34 5.62
CA TYR A 394 22.90 -42.35 7.06
C TYR A 394 24.12 -43.24 7.35
N PRO A 395 25.06 -42.82 8.23
CA PRO A 395 26.18 -43.66 8.62
C PRO A 395 25.67 -44.90 9.39
N PRO A 396 26.20 -46.11 9.12
CA PRO A 396 25.65 -47.37 9.60
C PRO A 396 25.81 -47.66 11.10
N GLU A 397 26.46 -46.78 11.88
CA GLU A 397 26.72 -46.99 13.31
C GLU A 397 26.32 -45.78 14.19
N GLY A 398 25.16 -45.19 13.93
CA GLY A 398 24.54 -44.25 14.88
C GLY A 398 23.83 -45.02 16.02
N PRO A 399 23.90 -44.56 17.29
CA PRO A 399 23.16 -45.20 18.37
C PRO A 399 21.68 -45.26 18.03
N ARG A 400 21.05 -46.41 18.28
CA ARG A 400 19.63 -46.63 17.97
C ARG A 400 18.81 -45.52 18.64
N PRO A 401 17.93 -44.83 17.91
CA PRO A 401 17.07 -43.83 18.52
C PRO A 401 16.24 -44.47 19.64
N GLN A 402 16.14 -43.77 20.77
CA GLN A 402 15.40 -44.24 21.95
C GLN A 402 13.97 -44.61 21.55
N SER A 403 13.49 -45.73 22.11
CA SER A 403 12.18 -46.23 21.76
C SER A 403 11.07 -45.29 22.28
N PRO A 404 9.89 -45.28 21.63
CA PRO A 404 8.76 -44.47 22.08
C PRO A 404 8.32 -44.76 23.53
N GLU A 405 8.62 -45.94 24.07
CA GLU A 405 8.32 -46.29 25.46
C GLU A 405 9.32 -45.67 26.43
N GLU A 406 10.61 -45.71 26.11
CA GLU A 406 11.68 -45.07 26.91
C GLU A 406 11.47 -43.54 26.99
N LEU A 407 11.05 -42.91 25.89
CA LEU A 407 10.71 -41.48 25.86
C LEU A 407 9.50 -41.14 26.74
N ARG A 408 8.50 -42.02 26.79
CA ARG A 408 7.32 -41.85 27.66
C ARG A 408 7.68 -42.05 29.13
N GLU A 409 8.58 -42.96 29.44
CA GLU A 409 9.05 -43.21 30.79
C GLU A 409 9.90 -42.04 31.32
N MET A 410 10.79 -41.51 30.48
CA MET A 410 11.59 -40.33 30.79
C MET A 410 10.70 -39.08 31.01
N ALA A 411 9.64 -38.92 30.20
CA ALA A 411 8.65 -37.85 30.41
C ALA A 411 7.88 -38.00 31.74
N ARG A 412 7.55 -39.23 32.15
CA ARG A 412 6.91 -39.52 33.44
C ARG A 412 7.84 -39.25 34.63
N GLU A 413 9.13 -39.55 34.48
CA GLU A 413 10.14 -39.26 35.50
C GLU A 413 10.38 -37.75 35.68
N ILE A 414 10.42 -36.99 34.59
CA ILE A 414 10.54 -35.53 34.60
C ILE A 414 9.29 -34.89 35.25
N ALA A 415 8.10 -35.46 35.01
CA ALA A 415 6.87 -35.02 35.66
C ALA A 415 6.88 -35.32 37.18
N ARG A 416 7.41 -36.47 37.61
CA ARG A 416 7.57 -36.79 39.04
C ARG A 416 8.56 -35.87 39.74
N LYS A 417 9.69 -35.54 39.12
CA LYS A 417 10.70 -34.63 39.69
C LYS A 417 10.21 -33.18 39.80
N ARG A 418 9.23 -32.76 38.99
CA ARG A 418 8.62 -31.42 39.05
C ARG A 418 7.49 -31.30 40.09
N GLY A 419 6.94 -32.42 40.58
CA GLY A 419 5.90 -32.43 41.62
C GLY A 419 6.42 -32.47 43.06
N THR A 420 7.73 -32.55 43.28
CA THR A 420 8.38 -32.65 44.61
C THR A 420 9.07 -31.36 45.06
N HIS A 421 8.91 -30.26 44.34
CA HIS A 421 9.39 -28.92 44.71
C HIS A 421 8.27 -27.87 44.61
N SER A 422 7.16 -28.13 45.32
CA SER A 422 6.15 -27.15 45.71
C SER A 422 5.88 -27.25 47.20
#